data_AF-A0A5C6DU17-F1
#
_entry.id   AF-A0A5C6DU17-F1
#
_cell.length_a   1.000
_cell.length_b   1.000
_cell.length_c   1.000
_cell.angle_alpha   90.00
_cell.angle_beta   90.00
_cell.angle_gamma   90.00
#
_symmetry.space_group_name_H-M   'P 1'
#
loop_
_entity.id
_entity.type
_entity.pdbx_description
1 polymer ?
#
loop_
_entity_poly.entity_id
_entity_poly.type
_entity_poly.pdbx_seq_one_letter_code
_entity_poly.pdbx_strand_id
1 'polypeptide(L)'
;MQKAKAVSPPSILRFFFLLTPNLDATETAELWILDSYGGFEMKHTNLPMLITLLLAMSITSPTHAQSEMNSSAPKNHSQPPWCYDWTGCEFEDLRPSTVTVPPITRTHPRIVVTPEELVKIKADIAGKLEPRFSSWQRLEPQAQSCLMQAVSAAYTGEDTLQFIKQAGRSMRNLELLVMAYLIDGDPAYAAKAKEILLTWARATPLPGSTPTIEYRFPNAGMDVARGVIGFIYAYDVLYDDLTSEERIEVETWFRSLLPIFYTGIKRWDTAWEQWWIAKETRDWKPAKDPNEPTYFNAQYYQNHLTAHAMGILLVGYAVGDRGLVQFAVDCEENPRDMIELINGMILMKDKPPFYRDDPGPHQDGEIADRYRHVQGKGLGYAMLSFDEMLVMTETLYRNDVDLYQYVGAYGETMELPFTFYADFWRLGDGTIKGGYYSGERPSGESAAGRYEIGNQRYPGNPEIEAFLKSVDRAAADPTGLLCCPTIINGSTFKERPMKNKIP
;
A
#
# COMPACT_ATOMS: atom_id res chain seq x y z
N MET A 1 -34.78 -42.29 -3.06
CA MET A 1 -33.54 -41.93 -3.79
C MET A 1 -33.66 -40.49 -4.29
N GLN A 2 -33.12 -39.54 -3.53
CA GLN A 2 -32.81 -38.17 -3.97
C GLN A 2 -31.34 -37.94 -3.65
N LYS A 3 -30.53 -37.62 -4.66
CA LYS A 3 -29.09 -37.35 -4.49
C LYS A 3 -28.92 -35.97 -3.86
N ALA A 4 -28.30 -35.92 -2.70
CA ALA A 4 -27.85 -34.69 -2.06
C ALA A 4 -26.71 -34.05 -2.89
N LYS A 5 -26.78 -32.73 -3.08
CA LYS A 5 -25.70 -31.90 -3.63
C LYS A 5 -24.56 -31.84 -2.61
N ALA A 6 -23.34 -32.13 -3.05
CA ALA A 6 -22.14 -31.91 -2.28
C ALA A 6 -21.93 -30.39 -2.08
N VAL A 7 -21.83 -29.97 -0.82
CA VAL A 7 -21.44 -28.62 -0.41
C VAL A 7 -19.93 -28.65 -0.21
N SER A 8 -19.20 -27.78 -0.91
CA SER A 8 -17.77 -27.59 -0.73
C SER A 8 -17.46 -26.98 0.65
N PRO A 9 -16.36 -27.38 1.32
CA PRO A 9 -16.03 -26.83 2.64
C PRO A 9 -15.60 -25.36 2.51
N PRO A 10 -15.91 -24.50 3.51
CA PRO A 10 -15.48 -23.11 3.50
C PRO A 10 -13.97 -23.01 3.76
N SER A 11 -13.35 -22.04 3.11
CA SER A 11 -11.98 -21.59 3.31
C SER A 11 -11.72 -21.27 4.79
N ILE A 12 -10.54 -21.64 5.30
CA ILE A 12 -10.13 -21.34 6.68
C ILE A 12 -10.01 -19.81 6.84
N LEU A 13 -11.03 -19.20 7.46
CA LEU A 13 -10.94 -17.86 8.06
C LEU A 13 -10.31 -17.99 9.45
N ARG A 14 -9.22 -17.28 9.70
CA ARG A 14 -8.68 -17.14 11.07
C ARG A 14 -9.41 -16.00 11.76
N PHE A 15 -10.26 -16.33 12.74
CA PHE A 15 -10.90 -15.36 13.63
C PHE A 15 -10.10 -15.25 14.93
N PHE A 16 -9.86 -14.04 15.42
CA PHE A 16 -9.38 -13.78 16.78
C PHE A 16 -10.51 -13.12 17.58
N PHE A 17 -10.87 -13.70 18.73
CA PHE A 17 -11.85 -13.13 19.64
C PHE A 17 -11.15 -12.64 20.92
N LEU A 18 -11.40 -11.39 21.31
CA LEU A 18 -11.12 -10.88 22.65
C LEU A 18 -12.44 -10.87 23.41
N LEU A 19 -12.61 -11.82 24.33
CA LEU A 19 -13.72 -11.81 25.28
C LEU A 19 -13.25 -11.08 26.55
N THR A 20 -13.84 -9.91 26.83
CA THR A 20 -13.76 -9.30 28.16
C THR A 20 -14.72 -10.03 29.10
N PRO A 21 -14.32 -10.38 30.33
CA PRO A 21 -15.17 -11.13 31.25
C PRO A 21 -16.14 -10.16 31.95
N ASN A 22 -17.23 -9.81 31.26
CA ASN A 22 -18.53 -9.36 31.80
C ASN A 22 -19.32 -8.68 30.67
N LEU A 23 -20.22 -9.41 30.01
CA LEU A 23 -21.23 -8.83 29.14
C LEU A 23 -22.58 -9.45 29.51
N ASP A 24 -23.51 -8.58 29.88
CA ASP A 24 -24.91 -8.91 30.15
C ASP A 24 -25.63 -9.20 28.82
N ALA A 25 -26.68 -10.04 28.83
CA ALA A 25 -27.26 -10.66 27.63
C ALA A 25 -28.03 -9.72 26.67
N THR A 26 -27.81 -8.41 26.75
CA THR A 26 -28.51 -7.38 25.96
C THR A 26 -27.59 -6.49 25.12
N GLU A 27 -26.27 -6.72 25.13
CA GLU A 27 -25.32 -5.86 24.42
C GLU A 27 -24.91 -6.39 23.02
N THR A 28 -24.75 -5.44 22.10
CA THR A 28 -24.23 -5.62 20.74
C THR A 28 -22.76 -6.03 20.77
N ALA A 29 -22.39 -7.06 20.01
CA ALA A 29 -20.98 -7.46 19.86
C ALA A 29 -20.39 -6.87 18.57
N GLU A 30 -19.18 -6.31 18.66
CA GLU A 30 -18.44 -5.80 17.50
C GLU A 30 -17.57 -6.90 16.89
N LEU A 31 -17.80 -7.20 15.60
CA LEU A 31 -16.95 -8.09 14.83
C LEU A 31 -16.09 -7.26 13.88
N TRP A 32 -14.77 -7.32 14.08
CA TRP A 32 -13.78 -6.67 13.25
C TRP A 32 -13.15 -7.69 12.30
N ILE A 33 -13.37 -7.51 11.00
CA ILE A 33 -12.77 -8.36 9.95
C ILE A 33 -11.60 -7.60 9.35
N LEU A 34 -10.42 -8.21 9.40
CA LEU A 34 -9.25 -7.75 8.67
C LEU A 34 -9.40 -8.21 7.22
N ASP A 35 -9.51 -7.27 6.29
CA ASP A 35 -9.47 -7.64 4.87
C ASP A 35 -8.02 -7.87 4.40
N SER A 36 -7.89 -8.36 3.17
CA SER A 36 -6.61 -8.65 2.53
C SER A 36 -5.73 -7.42 2.24
N TYR A 37 -6.21 -6.20 2.52
CA TYR A 37 -5.55 -4.92 2.24
C TYR A 37 -5.20 -4.13 3.51
N GLY A 38 -5.42 -4.71 4.70
CA GLY A 38 -5.17 -4.03 5.98
C GLY A 38 -6.25 -3.00 6.35
N GLY A 39 -7.37 -2.97 5.61
CA GLY A 39 -8.56 -2.22 5.97
C GLY A 39 -9.39 -2.95 7.02
N PHE A 40 -10.10 -2.18 7.86
CA PHE A 40 -11.04 -2.71 8.86
C PHE A 40 -12.49 -2.43 8.44
N GLU A 41 -13.27 -3.48 8.19
CA GLU A 41 -14.73 -3.39 8.02
C GLU A 41 -15.42 -3.73 9.36
N MET A 42 -16.28 -2.83 9.85
CA MET A 42 -17.09 -3.04 11.05
C MET A 42 -18.44 -3.66 10.66
N LYS A 43 -18.79 -4.82 11.23
CA LYS A 43 -20.14 -5.40 11.08
C LYS A 43 -20.83 -5.53 12.44
N HIS A 44 -22.01 -4.92 12.57
CA HIS A 44 -22.89 -5.11 13.71
C HIS A 44 -23.61 -6.47 13.58
N THR A 45 -23.45 -7.34 14.57
CA THR A 45 -24.18 -8.62 14.64
C THR A 45 -24.79 -8.81 16.02
N ASN A 46 -25.99 -9.38 16.07
CA ASN A 46 -26.65 -9.71 17.35
C ASN A 46 -26.03 -10.96 17.99
N LEU A 47 -25.86 -10.92 19.31
CA LEU A 47 -25.20 -11.95 20.13
C LEU A 47 -25.74 -13.39 19.92
N PRO A 48 -27.05 -13.63 19.72
CA PRO A 48 -27.58 -14.97 19.46
C PRO A 48 -27.08 -15.57 18.13
N MET A 49 -26.81 -14.73 17.13
CA MET A 49 -26.31 -15.16 15.82
C MET A 49 -24.82 -15.57 15.90
N LEU A 50 -24.05 -14.88 16.74
CA LEU A 50 -22.64 -15.18 17.04
C LEU A 50 -22.51 -16.54 17.77
N ILE A 51 -23.37 -16.79 18.75
CA ILE A 51 -23.42 -18.06 19.50
C ILE A 51 -23.81 -19.23 18.58
N THR A 52 -24.72 -19.01 17.64
CA THR A 52 -25.14 -20.02 16.66
C THR A 52 -24.00 -20.38 15.68
N LEU A 53 -23.21 -19.39 15.26
CA LEU A 53 -22.02 -19.60 14.42
C LEU A 53 -20.91 -20.39 15.15
N LEU A 54 -20.71 -20.12 16.44
CA LEU A 54 -19.73 -20.83 17.28
C LEU A 54 -20.13 -22.30 17.53
N LEU A 55 -21.42 -22.57 17.75
CA LEU A 55 -21.95 -23.93 17.89
C LEU A 55 -21.87 -24.72 16.58
N ALA A 56 -22.10 -24.09 15.42
CA ALA A 56 -21.97 -24.74 14.11
C ALA A 56 -20.52 -25.14 13.78
N MET A 57 -19.52 -24.37 14.22
CA MET A 57 -18.10 -24.68 14.01
C MET A 57 -17.54 -25.74 14.97
N SER A 58 -18.22 -26.00 16.09
CA SER A 58 -17.80 -26.99 17.09
C SER A 58 -18.20 -28.42 16.74
N ILE A 59 -19.12 -28.62 15.79
CA ILE A 59 -19.75 -29.92 15.49
C ILE A 59 -19.07 -30.63 14.28
N THR A 60 -18.13 -29.99 13.58
CA THR A 60 -17.52 -30.52 12.34
C THR A 60 -16.01 -30.79 12.40
N SER A 61 -15.46 -31.15 13.56
CA SER A 61 -14.07 -31.63 13.64
C SER A 61 -14.02 -33.15 13.71
N PRO A 62 -13.58 -33.88 12.65
CA PRO A 62 -13.15 -35.25 12.81
C PRO A 62 -11.74 -35.28 13.42
N THR A 63 -11.64 -35.99 14.53
CA THR A 63 -10.40 -36.49 15.11
C THR A 63 -9.73 -37.48 14.15
N HIS A 64 -8.48 -37.22 13.72
CA HIS A 64 -7.56 -38.25 13.21
C HIS A 64 -6.11 -37.82 13.49
N ALA A 65 -5.38 -38.52 14.37
CA ALA A 65 -4.75 -39.83 14.16
C ALA A 65 -3.59 -39.76 13.16
N GLN A 66 -2.37 -39.80 13.71
CA GLN A 66 -1.13 -40.05 13.00
C GLN A 66 -1.27 -41.34 12.19
N SER A 67 -1.01 -41.27 10.88
CA SER A 67 -0.65 -42.45 10.10
C SER A 67 0.54 -42.12 9.21
N GLU A 68 1.59 -42.90 9.40
CA GLU A 68 2.76 -42.97 8.55
C GLU A 68 2.34 -43.41 7.14
N MET A 69 2.66 -42.62 6.12
CA MET A 69 2.74 -43.10 4.75
C MET A 69 4.16 -42.90 4.23
N ASN A 70 4.93 -43.99 4.33
CA ASN A 70 6.04 -44.28 3.43
C ASN A 70 5.53 -44.20 1.98
N SER A 71 6.06 -43.26 1.20
CA SER A 71 6.07 -43.40 -0.26
C SER A 71 7.51 -43.22 -0.75
N SER A 72 8.08 -44.36 -1.14
CA SER A 72 9.27 -44.48 -1.94
C SER A 72 8.98 -43.94 -3.35
N ALA A 73 9.47 -42.74 -3.66
CA ALA A 73 9.62 -42.25 -5.04
C ALA A 73 11.12 -42.12 -5.36
N PRO A 74 11.58 -42.52 -6.56
CA PRO A 74 13.00 -42.63 -6.86
C PRO A 74 13.66 -41.25 -6.96
N LYS A 75 14.82 -41.13 -6.31
CA LYS A 75 15.74 -40.00 -6.45
C LYS A 75 16.36 -40.02 -7.85
N ASN A 76 15.76 -39.30 -8.79
CA ASN A 76 16.45 -38.87 -10.00
C ASN A 76 16.77 -37.38 -9.87
N HIS A 77 18.03 -37.10 -9.50
CA HIS A 77 18.64 -35.79 -9.62
C HIS A 77 18.97 -35.55 -11.10
N SER A 78 17.98 -35.13 -11.88
CA SER A 78 18.24 -34.36 -13.10
C SER A 78 17.77 -32.94 -12.81
N GLN A 79 18.70 -31.99 -12.87
CA GLN A 79 18.41 -30.57 -12.74
C GLN A 79 17.26 -30.19 -13.71
N PRO A 80 16.31 -29.36 -13.29
CA PRO A 80 15.31 -28.85 -14.21
C PRO A 80 16.00 -27.99 -15.29
N PRO A 81 15.51 -28.00 -16.54
CA PRO A 81 16.22 -27.50 -17.73
C PRO A 81 16.29 -25.96 -17.86
N TRP A 82 16.02 -25.19 -16.80
CA TRP A 82 15.97 -23.72 -16.82
C TRP A 82 17.08 -23.04 -16.00
N CYS A 83 18.14 -23.76 -15.62
CA CYS A 83 19.39 -23.12 -15.21
C CYS A 83 20.07 -22.51 -16.45
N TYR A 84 19.64 -21.31 -16.85
CA TYR A 84 20.36 -20.52 -17.83
C TYR A 84 21.69 -20.04 -17.23
N ASP A 85 22.74 -20.09 -18.03
CA ASP A 85 24.04 -19.48 -17.74
C ASP A 85 23.89 -17.96 -17.88
N TRP A 86 23.78 -17.26 -16.76
CA TRP A 86 23.49 -15.82 -16.67
C TRP A 86 24.70 -14.91 -16.96
N THR A 87 25.81 -15.47 -17.46
CA THR A 87 27.06 -14.73 -17.70
C THR A 87 27.08 -13.94 -19.02
N GLY A 88 25.99 -13.97 -19.81
CA GLY A 88 25.90 -13.35 -21.13
C GLY A 88 24.85 -12.25 -21.32
N CYS A 89 24.11 -11.83 -20.29
CA CYS A 89 23.17 -10.71 -20.42
C CYS A 89 23.94 -9.39 -20.32
N GLU A 90 24.28 -8.81 -21.47
CA GLU A 90 24.61 -7.38 -21.56
C GLU A 90 23.33 -6.61 -21.20
N PHE A 91 23.23 -6.19 -19.94
CA PHE A 91 22.23 -5.23 -19.53
C PHE A 91 22.66 -3.86 -20.11
N GLU A 92 22.10 -3.49 -21.26
CA GLU A 92 22.20 -2.13 -21.82
C GLU A 92 21.83 -1.09 -20.74
N ASP A 93 22.43 0.10 -20.79
CA ASP A 93 22.29 1.15 -19.78
C ASP A 93 20.82 1.38 -19.39
N LEU A 94 20.45 0.82 -18.23
CA LEU A 94 19.08 0.54 -17.81
C LEU A 94 18.34 1.77 -17.25
N ARG A 95 19.03 2.90 -17.17
CA ARG A 95 18.49 4.21 -16.84
C ARG A 95 18.56 5.08 -18.10
N PRO A 96 17.53 5.03 -18.97
CA PRO A 96 17.57 5.76 -20.24
C PRO A 96 17.68 7.29 -20.03
N SER A 97 17.31 7.77 -18.83
CA SER A 97 17.44 9.16 -18.42
C SER A 97 17.59 9.29 -16.91
N THR A 98 18.49 10.16 -16.45
CA THR A 98 18.57 10.59 -15.05
C THR A 98 17.45 11.59 -14.73
N VAL A 99 16.73 11.38 -13.65
CA VAL A 99 15.73 12.30 -13.11
C VAL A 99 16.34 13.12 -11.98
N THR A 100 16.42 14.44 -12.19
CA THR A 100 16.88 15.38 -11.15
C THR A 100 15.69 16.03 -10.48
N VAL A 101 15.62 15.89 -9.15
CA VAL A 101 14.63 16.59 -8.32
C VAL A 101 14.99 18.07 -8.26
N PRO A 102 14.08 19.01 -8.59
CA PRO A 102 14.34 20.44 -8.54
C PRO A 102 14.56 20.93 -7.10
N PRO A 103 15.11 22.15 -6.91
CA PRO A 103 15.13 22.80 -5.61
C PRO A 103 13.73 22.90 -5.00
N ILE A 104 13.61 22.58 -3.70
CA ILE A 104 12.40 22.87 -2.93
C ILE A 104 12.36 24.38 -2.68
N THR A 105 11.41 25.07 -3.31
CA THR A 105 11.31 26.55 -3.27
C THR A 105 10.20 27.05 -2.36
N ARG A 106 9.20 26.21 -2.07
CA ARG A 106 8.10 26.52 -1.14
C ARG A 106 8.59 26.38 0.29
N THR A 107 8.05 27.17 1.21
CA THR A 107 8.30 27.04 2.65
C THR A 107 7.94 25.63 3.15
N HIS A 108 6.89 25.03 2.58
CA HIS A 108 6.57 23.62 2.72
C HIS A 108 6.11 23.04 1.37
N PRO A 109 6.73 21.94 0.89
CA PRO A 109 6.23 21.16 -0.25
C PRO A 109 4.83 20.61 0.03
N ARG A 110 3.93 20.62 -0.96
CA ARG A 110 2.58 20.05 -0.78
C ARG A 110 2.56 18.59 -1.22
N ILE A 111 2.00 17.72 -0.39
CA ILE A 111 1.93 16.28 -0.61
C ILE A 111 0.50 15.85 -0.91
N VAL A 112 -0.47 16.31 -0.12
CA VAL A 112 -1.86 15.87 -0.17
C VAL A 112 -2.65 16.62 -1.25
N VAL A 113 -2.67 17.94 -1.18
CA VAL A 113 -3.46 18.80 -2.06
C VAL A 113 -2.81 20.16 -2.20
N THR A 114 -2.83 20.71 -3.42
CA THR A 114 -2.41 22.09 -3.69
C THR A 114 -3.54 23.08 -3.41
N PRO A 115 -3.23 24.37 -3.13
CA PRO A 115 -4.27 25.39 -2.98
C PRO A 115 -5.23 25.47 -4.18
N GLU A 116 -4.71 25.30 -5.40
CA GLU A 116 -5.50 25.33 -6.64
C GLU A 116 -6.46 24.13 -6.75
N GLU A 117 -5.99 22.93 -6.39
CA GLU A 117 -6.82 21.73 -6.34
C GLU A 117 -7.93 21.88 -5.28
N LEU A 118 -7.62 22.45 -4.11
CA LEU A 118 -8.58 22.65 -3.03
C LEU A 118 -9.73 23.57 -3.44
N VAL A 119 -9.44 24.68 -4.14
CA VAL A 119 -10.48 25.58 -4.66
C VAL A 119 -11.46 24.81 -5.57
N LYS A 120 -10.94 23.95 -6.45
CA LYS A 120 -11.77 23.13 -7.33
C LYS A 120 -12.58 22.10 -6.55
N ILE A 121 -11.99 21.42 -5.56
CA ILE A 121 -12.68 20.44 -4.72
C ILE A 121 -13.87 21.09 -4.01
N LYS A 122 -13.66 22.26 -3.37
CA LYS A 122 -14.73 23.01 -2.68
C LYS A 122 -15.83 23.44 -3.64
N ALA A 123 -15.47 23.93 -4.82
CA ALA A 123 -16.43 24.34 -5.84
C ALA A 123 -17.30 23.16 -6.32
N ASP A 124 -16.69 21.99 -6.54
CA ASP A 124 -17.41 20.79 -6.97
C ASP A 124 -18.36 20.29 -5.88
N ILE A 125 -17.94 20.27 -4.61
CA ILE A 125 -18.79 19.87 -3.47
C ILE A 125 -19.96 20.85 -3.32
N ALA A 126 -19.71 22.16 -3.35
CA ALA A 126 -20.75 23.19 -3.27
C ALA A 126 -21.74 23.12 -4.46
N GLY A 127 -21.22 22.80 -5.65
CA GLY A 127 -21.98 22.56 -6.87
C GLY A 127 -22.69 21.21 -6.93
N LYS A 128 -22.55 20.36 -5.89
CA LYS A 128 -23.08 19.00 -5.82
C LYS A 128 -22.64 18.12 -7.00
N LEU A 129 -21.39 18.27 -7.43
CA LEU A 129 -20.82 17.52 -8.53
C LEU A 129 -20.27 16.18 -8.05
N GLU A 130 -20.66 15.12 -8.77
CA GLU A 130 -20.23 13.75 -8.46
C GLU A 130 -18.86 13.43 -9.08
N PRO A 131 -18.01 12.64 -8.40
CA PRO A 131 -18.31 11.84 -7.19
C PRO A 131 -18.04 12.58 -5.87
N ARG A 132 -17.45 13.78 -5.93
CA ARG A 132 -16.95 14.50 -4.75
C ARG A 132 -18.05 14.83 -3.75
N PHE A 133 -19.24 15.18 -4.24
CA PHE A 133 -20.38 15.47 -3.37
C PHE A 133 -20.78 14.26 -2.52
N SER A 134 -21.05 13.10 -3.14
CA SER A 134 -21.41 11.89 -2.40
C SER A 134 -20.27 11.35 -1.52
N SER A 135 -19.00 11.54 -1.91
CA SER A 135 -17.87 11.22 -1.03
C SER A 135 -17.81 12.12 0.19
N TRP A 136 -18.03 13.43 0.03
CA TRP A 136 -18.07 14.37 1.15
C TRP A 136 -19.20 14.04 2.13
N GLN A 137 -20.41 13.74 1.63
CA GLN A 137 -21.55 13.35 2.46
C GLN A 137 -21.28 12.10 3.32
N ARG A 138 -20.34 11.24 2.91
CA ARG A 138 -19.90 10.07 3.67
C ARG A 138 -18.74 10.38 4.61
N LEU A 139 -17.81 11.25 4.22
CA LEU A 139 -16.64 11.60 5.02
C LEU A 139 -17.00 12.49 6.20
N GLU A 140 -17.82 13.52 5.99
CA GLU A 140 -18.13 14.54 7.00
C GLU A 140 -18.67 13.93 8.32
N PRO A 141 -19.67 13.01 8.31
CA PRO A 141 -20.14 12.41 9.56
C PRO A 141 -19.07 11.56 10.27
N GLN A 142 -18.14 10.95 9.53
CA GLN A 142 -17.04 10.20 10.12
C GLN A 142 -16.04 11.13 10.81
N ALA A 143 -15.69 12.25 10.17
CA ALA A 143 -14.83 13.28 10.77
C ALA A 143 -15.47 13.89 12.03
N GLN A 144 -16.79 14.15 12.00
CA GLN A 144 -17.54 14.60 13.18
C GLN A 144 -17.51 13.56 14.31
N SER A 145 -17.59 12.27 13.99
CA SER A 145 -17.42 11.21 15.00
C SER A 145 -16.01 11.23 15.60
N CYS A 146 -14.97 11.41 14.77
CA CYS A 146 -13.58 11.50 15.23
C CYS A 146 -13.34 12.68 16.18
N LEU A 147 -14.00 13.83 15.99
CA LEU A 147 -13.92 14.98 16.90
C LEU A 147 -14.29 14.62 18.35
N MET A 148 -15.28 13.72 18.51
CA MET A 148 -15.80 13.33 19.81
C MET A 148 -14.99 12.23 20.49
N GLN A 149 -14.03 11.62 19.79
CA GLN A 149 -13.21 10.53 20.31
C GLN A 149 -12.06 11.06 21.18
N ALA A 150 -11.73 10.32 22.24
CA ALA A 150 -10.51 10.57 23.00
C ALA A 150 -9.28 10.26 22.14
N VAL A 151 -8.24 11.09 22.24
CA VAL A 151 -6.95 10.78 21.59
C VAL A 151 -6.32 9.60 22.33
N SER A 152 -6.01 8.56 21.58
CA SER A 152 -5.31 7.38 22.10
C SER A 152 -3.84 7.69 22.31
N ALA A 153 -3.23 7.10 23.34
CA ALA A 153 -1.80 7.17 23.53
C ALA A 153 -1.06 6.54 22.33
N ALA A 154 0.10 7.10 21.98
CA ALA A 154 0.96 6.57 20.94
C ALA A 154 1.54 5.21 21.33
N TYR A 155 1.72 4.32 20.35
CA TYR A 155 2.41 3.05 20.58
C TYR A 155 3.93 3.25 20.51
N THR A 156 4.60 3.10 21.64
CA THR A 156 6.05 3.28 21.79
C THR A 156 6.81 1.95 21.98
N GLY A 157 6.14 0.82 21.72
CA GLY A 157 6.77 -0.50 21.83
C GLY A 157 7.58 -0.86 20.58
N GLU A 158 8.28 -1.99 20.66
CA GLU A 158 9.23 -2.44 19.62
C GLU A 158 8.58 -3.30 18.52
N ASP A 159 7.36 -3.81 18.73
CA ASP A 159 6.67 -4.67 17.76
C ASP A 159 6.06 -3.82 16.63
N THR A 160 6.67 -3.90 15.45
CA THR A 160 6.26 -3.13 14.27
C THR A 160 4.87 -3.50 13.76
N LEU A 161 4.36 -4.70 14.02
CA LEU A 161 2.96 -5.04 13.71
C LEU A 161 1.98 -4.30 14.63
N GLN A 162 2.31 -4.18 15.92
CA GLN A 162 1.49 -3.39 16.82
C GLN A 162 1.60 -1.91 16.51
N PHE A 163 2.78 -1.44 16.11
CA PHE A 163 2.97 -0.08 15.61
C PHE A 163 2.02 0.20 14.46
N ILE A 164 2.09 -0.52 13.33
CA ILE A 164 1.26 -0.23 12.15
C ILE A 164 -0.24 -0.36 12.48
N LYS A 165 -0.62 -1.30 13.34
CA LYS A 165 -2.02 -1.46 13.78
C LYS A 165 -2.53 -0.24 14.56
N GLN A 166 -1.75 0.25 15.52
CA GLN A 166 -2.14 1.37 16.37
C GLN A 166 -2.01 2.71 15.64
N ALA A 167 -0.96 2.84 14.83
CA ALA A 167 -0.73 3.97 13.95
C ALA A 167 -1.86 4.07 12.91
N GLY A 168 -2.27 2.96 12.29
CA GLY A 168 -3.35 2.92 11.30
C GLY A 168 -4.70 3.46 11.81
N ARG A 169 -5.01 3.28 13.10
CA ARG A 169 -6.20 3.89 13.73
C ARG A 169 -6.09 5.42 13.80
N SER A 170 -4.93 5.91 14.23
CA SER A 170 -4.66 7.34 14.33
C SER A 170 -4.57 7.99 12.95
N MET A 171 -3.94 7.30 11.99
CA MET A 171 -3.82 7.66 10.58
C MET A 171 -5.19 7.90 9.95
N ARG A 172 -6.12 6.93 10.07
CA ARG A 172 -7.48 7.08 9.56
C ARG A 172 -8.19 8.29 10.17
N ASN A 173 -8.09 8.47 11.49
CA ASN A 173 -8.69 9.63 12.16
C ASN A 173 -8.07 10.95 11.67
N LEU A 174 -6.75 11.00 11.52
CA LEU A 174 -6.04 12.15 11.01
C LEU A 174 -6.50 12.51 9.60
N GLU A 175 -6.54 11.55 8.67
CA GLU A 175 -6.98 11.78 7.29
C GLU A 175 -8.41 12.34 7.23
N LEU A 176 -9.34 11.77 7.99
CA LEU A 176 -10.72 12.27 8.09
C LEU A 176 -10.77 13.71 8.61
N LEU A 177 -10.05 14.00 9.70
CA LEU A 177 -10.03 15.31 10.34
C LEU A 177 -9.39 16.37 9.42
N VAL A 178 -8.24 16.09 8.81
CA VAL A 178 -7.55 17.08 7.97
C VAL A 178 -8.28 17.33 6.65
N MET A 179 -8.93 16.31 6.07
CA MET A 179 -9.78 16.50 4.90
C MET A 179 -11.05 17.31 5.23
N ALA A 180 -11.67 17.06 6.40
CA ALA A 180 -12.79 17.87 6.86
C ALA A 180 -12.37 19.33 7.14
N TYR A 181 -11.22 19.54 7.79
CA TYR A 181 -10.66 20.87 8.00
C TYR A 181 -10.43 21.60 6.67
N LEU A 182 -9.79 20.93 5.69
CA LEU A 182 -9.55 21.53 4.39
C LEU A 182 -10.83 21.97 3.70
N ILE A 183 -11.89 21.16 3.74
CA ILE A 183 -13.15 21.40 3.02
C ILE A 183 -14.02 22.44 3.75
N ASP A 184 -14.34 22.19 5.01
CA ASP A 184 -15.29 22.97 5.81
C ASP A 184 -14.65 24.21 6.45
N GLY A 185 -13.36 24.14 6.78
CA GLY A 185 -12.62 25.23 7.42
C GLY A 185 -12.87 25.36 8.92
N ASP A 186 -13.59 24.43 9.56
CA ASP A 186 -13.80 24.45 11.01
C ASP A 186 -12.46 24.14 11.74
N PRO A 187 -11.93 25.09 12.53
CA PRO A 187 -10.67 24.91 13.25
C PRO A 187 -10.72 23.81 14.31
N ALA A 188 -11.90 23.32 14.73
CA ALA A 188 -12.01 22.19 15.64
C ALA A 188 -11.39 20.91 15.07
N TYR A 189 -11.55 20.68 13.75
CA TYR A 189 -10.92 19.55 13.07
C TYR A 189 -9.39 19.65 13.09
N ALA A 190 -8.84 20.83 12.77
CA ALA A 190 -7.41 21.09 12.81
C ALA A 190 -6.84 20.92 14.22
N ALA A 191 -7.52 21.48 15.24
CA ALA A 191 -7.11 21.35 16.63
C ALA A 191 -7.07 19.89 17.09
N LYS A 192 -8.06 19.08 16.70
CA LYS A 192 -8.09 17.65 17.04
C LYS A 192 -7.01 16.85 16.31
N ALA A 193 -6.81 17.12 15.02
CA ALA A 193 -5.76 16.48 14.24
C ALA A 193 -4.36 16.81 14.79
N LYS A 194 -4.14 18.07 15.16
CA LYS A 194 -2.92 18.55 15.84
C LYS A 194 -2.69 17.84 17.17
N GLU A 195 -3.73 17.66 17.99
CA GLU A 195 -3.64 16.91 19.25
C GLU A 195 -3.14 15.47 19.02
N ILE A 196 -3.70 14.77 18.03
CA ILE A 196 -3.28 13.40 17.67
C ILE A 196 -1.84 13.39 17.17
N LEU A 197 -1.49 14.27 16.21
CA LEU A 197 -0.16 14.34 15.63
C LEU A 197 0.92 14.58 16.68
N LEU A 198 0.71 15.57 17.56
CA LEU A 198 1.67 15.92 18.61
C LEU A 198 1.73 14.87 19.73
N THR A 199 0.64 14.14 20.01
CA THR A 199 0.66 13.01 20.94
C THR A 199 1.65 11.94 20.49
N TRP A 200 1.72 11.67 19.18
CA TRP A 200 2.68 10.73 18.61
C TRP A 200 4.09 11.31 18.53
N ALA A 201 4.24 12.53 18.02
CA ALA A 201 5.54 13.17 17.85
C ALA A 201 6.28 13.43 19.18
N ARG A 202 5.55 13.60 20.30
CA ARG A 202 6.13 13.87 21.63
C ARG A 202 6.27 12.62 22.50
N ALA A 203 5.83 11.46 22.03
CA ALA A 203 5.91 10.24 22.83
C ALA A 203 7.36 9.80 23.05
N THR A 204 7.62 9.13 24.18
CA THR A 204 8.95 8.64 24.54
C THR A 204 8.89 7.15 24.91
N PRO A 205 9.67 6.28 24.22
CA PRO A 205 10.49 6.56 23.03
C PRO A 205 9.64 7.01 21.84
N LEU A 206 10.31 7.61 20.84
CA LEU A 206 9.64 8.05 19.60
C LEU A 206 9.01 6.82 18.90
N PRO A 207 7.72 6.85 18.57
CA PRO A 207 7.02 5.70 17.99
C PRO A 207 7.68 5.21 16.70
N GLY A 208 7.95 3.91 16.59
CA GLY A 208 8.52 3.29 15.38
C GLY A 208 10.02 3.53 15.17
N SER A 209 10.70 4.29 16.03
CA SER A 209 12.13 4.61 15.85
C SER A 209 13.08 3.58 16.48
N THR A 210 12.58 2.69 17.35
CA THR A 210 13.38 1.70 18.08
C THR A 210 12.84 0.26 17.95
N PRO A 211 12.49 -0.24 16.75
CA PRO A 211 12.14 -1.64 16.61
C PRO A 211 13.36 -2.51 16.92
N THR A 212 13.17 -3.62 17.62
CA THR A 212 14.26 -4.56 17.89
C THR A 212 14.73 -5.21 16.60
N ILE A 213 16.04 -5.22 16.38
CA ILE A 213 16.69 -5.73 15.16
C ILE A 213 16.43 -7.24 14.91
N GLU A 214 16.11 -7.96 15.98
CA GLU A 214 15.73 -9.38 16.00
C GLU A 214 14.26 -9.60 15.62
N TYR A 215 13.42 -8.57 15.76
CA TYR A 215 11.99 -8.65 15.50
C TYR A 215 11.68 -8.22 14.06
N ARG A 216 11.21 -9.18 13.26
CA ARG A 216 10.55 -8.98 11.96
C ARG A 216 11.29 -8.24 10.87
N PHE A 217 12.53 -7.81 11.05
CA PHE A 217 13.31 -7.33 9.91
C PHE A 217 13.47 -8.45 8.87
N PRO A 218 13.32 -8.13 7.58
CA PRO A 218 13.27 -6.79 6.99
C PRO A 218 11.87 -6.16 6.81
N ASN A 219 10.80 -6.75 7.38
CA ASN A 219 9.42 -6.23 7.29
C ASN A 219 9.19 -4.95 8.10
N ALA A 220 10.02 -4.69 9.10
CA ALA A 220 9.92 -3.56 10.02
C ALA A 220 9.86 -2.19 9.31
N GLY A 221 10.71 -1.97 8.29
CA GLY A 221 10.72 -0.69 7.57
C GLY A 221 9.42 -0.41 6.83
N MET A 222 8.84 -1.42 6.19
CA MET A 222 7.55 -1.31 5.50
C MET A 222 6.41 -1.07 6.51
N ASP A 223 6.41 -1.80 7.63
CA ASP A 223 5.41 -1.62 8.69
C ASP A 223 5.45 -0.16 9.22
N VAL A 224 6.65 0.41 9.42
CA VAL A 224 6.81 1.80 9.87
C VAL A 224 6.44 2.80 8.78
N ALA A 225 6.88 2.61 7.54
CA ALA A 225 6.64 3.53 6.43
C ALA A 225 5.15 3.69 6.14
N ARG A 226 4.42 2.57 6.09
CA ARG A 226 2.96 2.58 5.93
C ARG A 226 2.24 3.14 7.15
N GLY A 227 2.74 2.86 8.36
CA GLY A 227 2.12 3.35 9.59
C GLY A 227 2.18 4.87 9.77
N VAL A 228 3.16 5.55 9.17
CA VAL A 228 3.35 7.00 9.35
C VAL A 228 2.71 7.88 8.26
N ILE A 229 2.22 7.30 7.16
CA ILE A 229 1.78 8.06 5.98
C ILE A 229 0.71 9.13 6.27
N GLY A 230 -0.37 8.78 6.97
CA GLY A 230 -1.40 9.76 7.32
C GLY A 230 -0.98 10.78 8.38
N PHE A 231 0.09 10.52 9.14
CA PHE A 231 0.72 11.54 9.99
C PHE A 231 1.47 12.56 9.15
N ILE A 232 2.16 12.12 8.09
CA ILE A 232 2.82 13.00 7.13
C ILE A 232 1.77 13.85 6.38
N TYR A 233 0.65 13.24 5.97
CA TYR A 233 -0.46 13.97 5.37
C TYR A 233 -1.06 15.01 6.30
N ALA A 234 -1.26 14.65 7.57
CA ALA A 234 -1.75 15.62 8.55
C ALA A 234 -0.75 16.76 8.79
N TYR A 235 0.55 16.46 8.85
CA TYR A 235 1.58 17.47 8.98
C TYR A 235 1.62 18.43 7.78
N ASP A 236 1.49 17.93 6.55
CA ASP A 236 1.41 18.80 5.36
C ASP A 236 0.24 19.78 5.45
N VAL A 237 -0.96 19.27 5.74
CA VAL A 237 -2.16 20.10 5.85
C VAL A 237 -2.05 21.10 7.00
N LEU A 238 -1.53 20.69 8.15
CA LEU A 238 -1.45 21.51 9.36
C LEU A 238 -0.19 22.37 9.44
N TYR A 239 0.72 22.29 8.46
CA TYR A 239 2.05 22.91 8.55
C TYR A 239 1.97 24.37 9.01
N ASP A 240 1.08 25.15 8.38
CA ASP A 240 0.92 26.58 8.67
C ASP A 240 0.24 26.88 10.02
N ASP A 241 -0.47 25.89 10.59
CA ASP A 241 -1.15 25.96 11.90
C ASP A 241 -0.29 25.47 13.09
N LEU A 242 0.88 24.90 12.80
CA LEU A 242 1.89 24.48 13.78
C LEU A 242 2.86 25.62 14.09
N THR A 243 3.25 25.78 15.36
CA THR A 243 4.37 26.66 15.72
C THR A 243 5.69 26.08 15.24
N SER A 244 6.74 26.92 15.18
CA SER A 244 8.09 26.46 14.82
C SER A 244 8.57 25.31 15.72
N GLU A 245 8.29 25.37 17.02
CA GLU A 245 8.66 24.33 17.98
C GLU A 245 7.91 23.02 17.71
N GLU A 246 6.60 23.10 17.42
CA GLU A 246 5.79 21.93 17.08
C GLU A 246 6.24 21.28 15.78
N ARG A 247 6.62 22.08 14.78
CA ARG A 247 7.22 21.58 13.54
C ARG A 247 8.51 20.82 13.82
N ILE A 248 9.38 21.37 14.65
CA ILE A 248 10.64 20.71 15.05
C ILE A 248 10.37 19.36 15.73
N GLU A 249 9.37 19.27 16.62
CA GLU A 249 9.00 18.01 17.27
C GLU A 249 8.55 16.95 16.26
N VAL A 250 7.67 17.31 15.33
CA VAL A 250 7.16 16.39 14.31
C VAL A 250 8.27 15.98 13.32
N GLU A 251 9.06 16.94 12.84
CA GLU A 251 10.17 16.66 11.93
C GLU A 251 11.26 15.81 12.59
N THR A 252 11.53 16.02 13.90
CA THR A 252 12.45 15.17 14.68
C THR A 252 11.94 13.74 14.71
N TRP A 253 10.64 13.54 14.95
CA TRP A 253 10.04 12.22 14.89
C TRP A 253 10.18 11.59 13.50
N PHE A 254 9.82 12.30 12.42
CA PHE A 254 9.95 11.76 11.06
C PHE A 254 11.39 11.39 10.68
N ARG A 255 12.36 12.24 11.02
CA ARG A 255 13.79 11.95 10.77
C ARG A 255 14.27 10.74 11.57
N SER A 256 13.70 10.48 12.75
CA SER A 256 14.06 9.31 13.57
C SER A 256 13.67 7.97 12.93
N LEU A 257 12.78 7.97 11.93
CA LEU A 257 12.33 6.76 11.23
C LEU A 257 13.25 6.35 10.07
N LEU A 258 14.02 7.30 9.50
CA LEU A 258 14.88 7.06 8.34
C LEU A 258 15.86 5.88 8.50
N PRO A 259 16.54 5.68 9.65
CA PRO A 259 17.41 4.52 9.85
C PRO A 259 16.70 3.18 9.64
N ILE A 260 15.41 3.09 9.97
CA ILE A 260 14.62 1.86 9.81
C ILE A 260 14.33 1.60 8.33
N PHE A 261 14.02 2.64 7.55
CA PHE A 261 13.80 2.52 6.12
C PHE A 261 15.08 2.10 5.38
N TYR A 262 16.20 2.76 5.66
CA TYR A 262 17.50 2.40 5.08
C TYR A 262 17.92 0.98 5.44
N THR A 263 17.75 0.59 6.70
CA THR A 263 18.04 -0.79 7.14
C THR A 263 17.13 -1.80 6.43
N GLY A 264 15.85 -1.46 6.23
CA GLY A 264 14.90 -2.25 5.46
C GLY A 264 15.38 -2.49 4.02
N ILE A 265 15.70 -1.42 3.28
CA ILE A 265 16.23 -1.50 1.91
C ILE A 265 17.49 -2.38 1.89
N LYS A 266 18.48 -2.06 2.73
CA LYS A 266 19.74 -2.81 2.78
C LYS A 266 19.53 -4.30 3.06
N ARG A 267 18.61 -4.66 3.96
CA ARG A 267 18.36 -6.08 4.30
C ARG A 267 17.60 -6.85 3.24
N TRP A 268 16.73 -6.20 2.47
CA TRP A 268 16.09 -6.81 1.30
C TRP A 268 17.04 -6.91 0.11
N ASP A 269 17.94 -5.93 -0.04
CA ASP A 269 18.83 -5.84 -1.19
C ASP A 269 20.11 -6.68 -1.05
N THR A 270 20.61 -6.86 0.17
CA THR A 270 21.82 -7.65 0.39
C THR A 270 21.56 -9.15 0.41
N ALA A 271 22.34 -9.89 -0.39
CA ALA A 271 22.42 -11.34 -0.32
C ALA A 271 23.13 -11.89 0.93
N TRP A 272 23.66 -11.02 1.81
CA TRP A 272 24.97 -11.27 2.42
C TRP A 272 25.03 -11.19 3.96
N GLU A 273 24.16 -10.47 4.66
CA GLU A 273 24.32 -10.28 6.12
C GLU A 273 23.73 -11.40 7.02
N GLN A 274 23.32 -12.53 6.44
CA GLN A 274 23.01 -13.75 7.22
C GLN A 274 24.22 -14.60 7.58
N TRP A 275 25.38 -14.36 6.93
CA TRP A 275 26.60 -15.07 7.27
C TRP A 275 27.08 -14.77 8.71
N TRP A 276 26.79 -13.58 9.24
CA TRP A 276 27.20 -13.19 10.59
C TRP A 276 26.27 -13.72 11.69
N ILE A 277 24.94 -13.60 11.52
CA ILE A 277 23.95 -14.06 12.53
C ILE A 277 23.99 -15.61 12.67
N ALA A 278 24.24 -16.34 11.58
CA ALA A 278 24.38 -17.79 11.60
C ALA A 278 25.61 -18.32 12.37
N LYS A 279 26.59 -17.47 12.70
CA LYS A 279 27.79 -17.88 13.42
C LYS A 279 27.56 -18.04 14.93
N GLU A 280 26.54 -17.38 15.48
CA GLU A 280 26.23 -17.42 16.91
C GLU A 280 25.11 -18.43 17.25
N THR A 281 24.20 -18.72 16.32
CA THR A 281 23.17 -19.76 16.48
C THR A 281 23.63 -21.07 15.85
N ARG A 282 24.18 -21.97 16.68
CA ARG A 282 24.88 -23.22 16.33
C ARG A 282 24.14 -24.28 15.48
N ASP A 283 22.95 -24.02 14.95
CA ASP A 283 22.11 -25.01 14.25
C ASP A 283 21.61 -24.59 12.85
N TRP A 284 22.33 -23.71 12.16
CA TRP A 284 22.12 -23.50 10.72
C TRP A 284 23.33 -23.95 9.90
N LYS A 285 23.09 -24.74 8.84
CA LYS A 285 24.13 -25.11 7.88
C LYS A 285 24.25 -23.97 6.87
N PRO A 286 25.45 -23.41 6.64
CA PRO A 286 25.64 -22.42 5.61
C PRO A 286 25.11 -22.93 4.29
N ALA A 287 24.47 -22.02 3.55
CA ALA A 287 24.35 -22.17 2.12
C ALA A 287 25.74 -22.52 1.56
N LYS A 288 25.86 -23.68 0.92
CA LYS A 288 27.14 -24.22 0.46
C LYS A 288 27.65 -23.50 -0.79
N ASP A 289 26.78 -22.74 -1.44
CA ASP A 289 27.03 -22.03 -2.69
C ASP A 289 26.78 -20.52 -2.50
N PRO A 290 27.69 -19.61 -2.90
CA PRO A 290 27.38 -18.18 -3.01
C PRO A 290 26.25 -17.84 -4.01
N ASN A 291 25.79 -18.81 -4.80
CA ASN A 291 24.58 -18.74 -5.63
C ASN A 291 23.33 -19.33 -4.95
N GLU A 292 23.42 -19.81 -3.71
CA GLU A 292 22.23 -20.23 -2.98
C GLU A 292 21.42 -18.99 -2.55
N PRO A 293 20.08 -19.10 -2.58
CA PRO A 293 19.22 -17.97 -2.42
C PRO A 293 19.34 -17.30 -1.04
N THR A 294 19.20 -15.98 -1.06
CA THR A 294 19.20 -15.07 0.10
C THR A 294 17.98 -15.34 1.01
N TYR A 295 17.80 -14.59 2.12
CA TYR A 295 16.71 -14.79 3.12
C TYR A 295 15.32 -15.02 2.50
N PHE A 296 15.09 -14.50 1.30
CA PHE A 296 13.85 -14.62 0.54
C PHE A 296 14.03 -14.99 -0.94
N ASN A 297 15.13 -15.64 -1.34
CA ASN A 297 15.41 -15.96 -2.75
C ASN A 297 15.36 -14.73 -3.67
N ALA A 298 16.06 -13.64 -3.36
CA ALA A 298 16.22 -12.55 -4.33
C ALA A 298 14.90 -11.83 -4.72
N GLN A 299 13.93 -11.68 -3.81
CA GLN A 299 12.73 -10.85 -4.02
C GLN A 299 13.06 -9.34 -4.11
N TYR A 300 13.49 -8.89 -5.29
CA TYR A 300 13.98 -7.52 -5.52
C TYR A 300 12.88 -6.52 -5.91
N TYR A 301 11.74 -7.01 -6.39
CA TYR A 301 10.63 -6.18 -6.87
C TYR A 301 9.35 -6.57 -6.16
N GLN A 302 9.08 -5.91 -5.03
CA GLN A 302 7.96 -6.23 -4.15
C GLN A 302 7.58 -5.08 -3.22
N ASN A 303 6.36 -5.15 -2.69
CA ASN A 303 5.74 -4.07 -1.91
C ASN A 303 6.54 -3.55 -0.70
N HIS A 304 7.47 -4.32 -0.12
CA HIS A 304 8.26 -3.78 1.00
C HIS A 304 9.29 -2.76 0.52
N LEU A 305 9.91 -2.98 -0.64
CA LEU A 305 10.94 -2.09 -1.18
C LEU A 305 10.32 -0.78 -1.68
N THR A 306 9.17 -0.85 -2.34
CA THR A 306 8.35 0.32 -2.66
C THR A 306 7.93 1.07 -1.40
N ALA A 307 7.49 0.38 -0.33
CA ALA A 307 7.14 1.03 0.93
C ALA A 307 8.31 1.79 1.56
N HIS A 308 9.53 1.23 1.53
CA HIS A 308 10.71 1.93 2.07
C HIS A 308 11.05 3.18 1.26
N ALA A 309 11.08 3.08 -0.08
CA ALA A 309 11.33 4.23 -0.96
C ALA A 309 10.27 5.32 -0.76
N MET A 310 8.99 4.92 -0.67
CA MET A 310 7.86 5.80 -0.37
C MET A 310 8.04 6.51 0.98
N GLY A 311 8.41 5.78 2.04
CA GLY A 311 8.65 6.36 3.36
C GLY A 311 9.76 7.42 3.34
N ILE A 312 10.86 7.16 2.64
CA ILE A 312 11.98 8.12 2.51
C ILE A 312 11.54 9.35 1.71
N LEU A 313 10.84 9.17 0.58
CA LEU A 313 10.34 10.25 -0.25
C LEU A 313 9.42 11.19 0.55
N LEU A 314 8.42 10.60 1.23
CA LEU A 314 7.43 11.34 1.99
C LEU A 314 8.05 12.09 3.17
N VAL A 315 8.97 11.46 3.91
CA VAL A 315 9.74 12.15 4.95
C VAL A 315 10.57 13.28 4.34
N GLY A 316 11.25 13.04 3.22
CA GLY A 316 12.06 14.05 2.53
C GLY A 316 11.27 15.31 2.19
N TYR A 317 10.08 15.17 1.61
CA TYR A 317 9.21 16.32 1.35
C TYR A 317 8.66 16.95 2.63
N ALA A 318 8.24 16.15 3.61
CA ALA A 318 7.71 16.67 4.87
C ALA A 318 8.73 17.59 5.57
N VAL A 319 9.99 17.18 5.61
CA VAL A 319 11.06 17.90 6.32
C VAL A 319 11.86 18.86 5.43
N GLY A 320 11.40 19.09 4.18
CA GLY A 320 12.02 20.01 3.23
C GLY A 320 13.42 19.61 2.76
N ASP A 321 13.76 18.32 2.79
CA ASP A 321 15.10 17.80 2.49
C ASP A 321 15.16 17.20 1.07
N ARG A 322 15.62 18.04 0.13
CA ARG A 322 15.80 17.63 -1.28
C ARG A 322 16.75 16.44 -1.44
N GLY A 323 17.76 16.31 -0.58
CA GLY A 323 18.72 15.20 -0.67
C GLY A 323 18.05 13.85 -0.45
N LEU A 324 17.15 13.79 0.55
CA LEU A 324 16.32 12.61 0.80
C LEU A 324 15.37 12.31 -0.37
N VAL A 325 14.76 13.35 -0.95
CA VAL A 325 13.88 13.18 -2.11
C VAL A 325 14.67 12.66 -3.31
N GLN A 326 15.84 13.22 -3.61
CA GLN A 326 16.70 12.74 -4.71
C GLN A 326 17.15 11.29 -4.46
N PHE A 327 17.51 10.93 -3.23
CA PHE A 327 17.86 9.56 -2.86
C PHE A 327 16.72 8.58 -3.15
N ALA A 328 15.47 8.96 -2.86
CA ALA A 328 14.30 8.12 -3.11
C ALA A 328 13.89 8.07 -4.60
N VAL A 329 14.19 9.11 -5.38
CA VAL A 329 13.76 9.22 -6.78
C VAL A 329 14.73 8.53 -7.74
N ASP A 330 16.00 8.95 -7.73
CA ASP A 330 17.02 8.47 -8.67
C ASP A 330 18.41 8.73 -8.06
N CYS A 331 19.01 7.69 -7.49
CA CYS A 331 20.32 7.80 -6.86
C CYS A 331 21.04 6.46 -6.92
N GLU A 332 22.27 6.45 -7.42
CA GLU A 332 23.08 5.22 -7.52
C GLU A 332 23.31 4.52 -6.16
N GLU A 333 23.30 5.27 -5.06
CA GLU A 333 23.44 4.72 -3.71
C GLU A 333 22.14 4.06 -3.20
N ASN A 334 21.00 4.34 -3.82
CA ASN A 334 19.74 3.70 -3.53
C ASN A 334 19.42 2.64 -4.60
N PRO A 335 19.67 1.35 -4.34
CA PRO A 335 19.42 0.30 -5.30
C PRO A 335 17.94 0.05 -5.56
N ARG A 336 17.02 0.76 -4.87
CA ARG A 336 15.57 0.63 -5.00
C ARG A 336 14.90 2.00 -5.00
N ASP A 337 15.50 2.95 -5.71
CA ASP A 337 14.87 4.24 -6.00
C ASP A 337 13.64 4.11 -6.92
N MET A 338 12.87 5.18 -7.06
CA MET A 338 11.62 5.17 -7.83
C MET A 338 11.84 4.79 -9.29
N ILE A 339 12.93 5.25 -9.92
CA ILE A 339 13.23 4.94 -11.33
C ILE A 339 13.54 3.46 -11.50
N GLU A 340 14.33 2.89 -10.60
CA GLU A 340 14.60 1.46 -10.53
C GLU A 340 13.31 0.65 -10.31
N LEU A 341 12.43 1.11 -9.42
CA LEU A 341 11.15 0.44 -9.16
C LEU A 341 10.21 0.49 -10.39
N ILE A 342 10.12 1.61 -11.12
CA ILE A 342 9.34 1.66 -12.36
C ILE A 342 9.90 0.66 -13.38
N ASN A 343 11.21 0.70 -13.63
CA ASN A 343 11.86 -0.09 -14.67
C ASN A 343 11.87 -1.60 -14.35
N GLY A 344 11.85 -1.98 -13.07
CA GLY A 344 11.90 -3.39 -12.68
C GLY A 344 10.59 -4.00 -12.17
N MET A 345 9.67 -3.19 -11.63
CA MET A 345 8.38 -3.72 -11.17
C MET A 345 7.33 -3.78 -12.28
N ILE A 346 7.36 -2.90 -13.27
CA ILE A 346 6.39 -2.90 -14.36
C ILE A 346 6.90 -3.84 -15.46
N LEU A 347 6.19 -4.95 -15.66
CA LEU A 347 6.57 -5.98 -16.62
C LEU A 347 6.15 -5.59 -18.03
N MET A 348 7.02 -5.91 -18.99
CA MET A 348 6.83 -5.67 -20.42
C MET A 348 6.89 -7.00 -21.17
N LYS A 349 5.84 -7.31 -21.93
CA LYS A 349 5.69 -8.56 -22.65
C LYS A 349 6.89 -8.81 -23.57
N ASP A 350 7.37 -10.05 -23.56
CA ASP A 350 8.49 -10.54 -24.38
C ASP A 350 9.81 -9.80 -24.09
N LYS A 351 9.89 -9.02 -23.00
CA LYS A 351 11.11 -8.41 -22.50
C LYS A 351 11.58 -9.18 -21.26
N PRO A 352 12.90 -9.31 -21.09
CA PRO A 352 13.39 -9.84 -19.84
C PRO A 352 12.94 -8.90 -18.71
N PRO A 353 12.37 -9.41 -17.61
CA PRO A 353 12.22 -8.61 -16.42
C PRO A 353 13.59 -8.06 -16.02
N PHE A 354 13.59 -6.87 -15.41
CA PHE A 354 14.81 -6.31 -14.88
C PHE A 354 15.31 -7.22 -13.75
N TYR A 355 16.40 -7.94 -13.98
CA TYR A 355 17.21 -8.67 -13.01
C TYR A 355 16.57 -9.76 -12.10
N ARG A 356 17.16 -10.97 -12.14
CA ARG A 356 17.12 -12.08 -11.16
C ARG A 356 15.78 -12.76 -10.80
N ASP A 357 14.63 -12.16 -11.07
CA ASP A 357 13.32 -12.83 -10.91
C ASP A 357 12.80 -13.30 -12.27
N ASP A 358 12.42 -14.58 -12.40
CA ASP A 358 11.64 -15.07 -13.55
C ASP A 358 10.14 -14.99 -13.20
N PRO A 359 9.40 -13.96 -13.65
CA PRO A 359 7.97 -13.82 -13.39
C PRO A 359 7.14 -14.84 -14.17
N GLY A 360 7.78 -15.68 -15.00
CA GLY A 360 7.14 -16.50 -16.00
C GLY A 360 6.47 -15.64 -17.08
N PRO A 361 5.56 -16.24 -17.88
CA PRO A 361 4.80 -15.50 -18.86
C PRO A 361 4.02 -14.33 -18.24
N HIS A 362 4.17 -13.16 -18.84
CA HIS A 362 3.57 -11.91 -18.39
C HIS A 362 3.15 -11.04 -19.58
N GLN A 363 2.39 -10.00 -19.29
CA GLN A 363 1.83 -9.01 -20.20
C GLN A 363 2.28 -7.60 -19.79
N ASP A 364 2.18 -6.67 -20.72
CA ASP A 364 2.48 -5.26 -20.50
C ASP A 364 1.64 -4.71 -19.33
N GLY A 365 2.32 -4.07 -18.37
CA GLY A 365 1.68 -3.42 -17.23
C GLY A 365 1.40 -4.33 -16.03
N GLU A 366 1.73 -5.62 -16.10
CA GLU A 366 1.72 -6.46 -14.91
C GLU A 366 2.77 -5.99 -13.89
N ILE A 367 2.47 -6.08 -12.60
CA ILE A 367 3.44 -5.76 -11.55
C ILE A 367 4.14 -7.03 -11.08
N ALA A 368 5.47 -6.99 -10.94
CA ALA A 368 6.32 -8.13 -10.57
C ALA A 368 5.85 -8.86 -9.30
N ASP A 369 5.31 -8.15 -8.29
CA ASP A 369 4.77 -8.72 -7.04
C ASP A 369 3.57 -9.69 -7.26
N ARG A 370 3.11 -9.83 -8.52
CA ARG A 370 2.17 -10.87 -8.97
C ARG A 370 2.58 -12.29 -8.61
N TYR A 371 3.87 -12.56 -8.39
CA TYR A 371 4.37 -13.89 -8.02
C TYR A 371 3.68 -14.45 -6.76
N ARG A 372 3.12 -13.58 -5.92
CA ARG A 372 2.30 -13.95 -4.75
C ARG A 372 0.95 -14.58 -5.12
N HIS A 373 0.64 -14.72 -6.40
CA HIS A 373 -0.49 -15.52 -6.87
C HIS A 373 -0.46 -16.97 -6.35
N VAL A 374 0.73 -17.55 -6.16
CA VAL A 374 0.87 -18.90 -5.54
C VAL A 374 0.26 -18.98 -4.13
N GLN A 375 0.04 -17.83 -3.49
CA GLN A 375 -0.60 -17.70 -2.17
C GLN A 375 -2.07 -17.25 -2.28
N GLY A 376 -2.61 -17.10 -3.50
CA GLY A 376 -3.92 -16.52 -3.80
C GLY A 376 -3.99 -15.01 -3.55
N LYS A 377 -2.87 -14.30 -3.70
CA LYS A 377 -2.75 -12.87 -3.36
C LYS A 377 -2.02 -12.03 -4.43
N GLY A 378 -1.92 -12.54 -5.65
CA GLY A 378 -1.19 -11.88 -6.74
C GLY A 378 -1.79 -10.54 -7.11
N LEU A 379 -3.11 -10.45 -7.29
CA LEU A 379 -3.79 -9.18 -7.61
C LEU A 379 -3.66 -8.19 -6.46
N GLY A 380 -3.81 -8.67 -5.23
CA GLY A 380 -3.78 -7.79 -4.06
C GLY A 380 -2.41 -7.14 -3.85
N TYR A 381 -1.32 -7.92 -3.94
CA TYR A 381 0.03 -7.41 -3.74
C TYR A 381 0.60 -6.66 -4.93
N ALA A 382 0.24 -7.05 -6.17
CA ALA A 382 0.53 -6.25 -7.36
C ALA A 382 -0.04 -4.83 -7.22
N MET A 383 -1.31 -4.71 -6.80
CA MET A 383 -1.93 -3.42 -6.60
C MET A 383 -1.37 -2.66 -5.39
N LEU A 384 -0.99 -3.34 -4.31
CA LEU A 384 -0.37 -2.69 -3.16
C LEU A 384 0.97 -2.04 -3.56
N SER A 385 1.82 -2.76 -4.29
CA SER A 385 3.08 -2.21 -4.81
C SER A 385 2.81 -1.01 -5.74
N PHE A 386 1.82 -1.14 -6.61
CA PHE A 386 1.43 -0.06 -7.52
C PHE A 386 0.90 1.17 -6.79
N ASP A 387 0.09 1.01 -5.75
CA ASP A 387 -0.42 2.13 -4.95
C ASP A 387 0.72 2.90 -4.27
N GLU A 388 1.74 2.21 -3.76
CA GLU A 388 2.91 2.84 -3.15
C GLU A 388 3.72 3.63 -4.18
N MET A 389 3.91 3.08 -5.38
CA MET A 389 4.48 3.82 -6.51
C MET A 389 3.59 5.01 -6.91
N LEU A 390 2.27 4.86 -6.85
CA LEU A 390 1.32 5.92 -7.18
C LEU A 390 1.38 7.06 -6.16
N VAL A 391 1.50 6.77 -4.86
CA VAL A 391 1.74 7.78 -3.81
C VAL A 391 3.00 8.58 -4.11
N MET A 392 4.10 7.89 -4.44
CA MET A 392 5.36 8.56 -4.79
C MET A 392 5.18 9.45 -6.02
N THR A 393 4.55 8.93 -7.06
CA THR A 393 4.30 9.64 -8.33
C THR A 393 3.43 10.88 -8.14
N GLU A 394 2.32 10.78 -7.41
CA GLU A 394 1.44 11.91 -7.10
C GLU A 394 2.16 12.98 -6.26
N THR A 395 2.95 12.56 -5.27
CA THR A 395 3.72 13.48 -4.43
C THR A 395 4.75 14.24 -5.27
N LEU A 396 5.45 13.53 -6.16
CA LEU A 396 6.43 14.11 -7.08
C LEU A 396 5.77 15.08 -8.07
N TYR A 397 4.63 14.70 -8.64
CA TYR A 397 3.89 15.52 -9.59
C TYR A 397 3.46 16.86 -8.99
N ARG A 398 2.98 16.88 -7.73
CA ARG A 398 2.63 18.12 -7.01
C ARG A 398 3.86 19.01 -6.71
N ASN A 399 5.06 18.46 -6.82
CA ASN A 399 6.33 19.14 -6.59
C ASN A 399 7.19 19.20 -7.87
N ASP A 400 6.52 19.30 -9.02
CA ASP A 400 7.11 19.61 -10.32
C ASP A 400 8.07 18.54 -10.89
N VAL A 401 7.92 17.28 -10.44
CA VAL A 401 8.59 16.11 -11.03
C VAL A 401 7.54 15.19 -11.65
N ASP A 402 7.39 15.25 -12.96
CA ASP A 402 6.34 14.53 -13.69
C ASP A 402 6.80 13.12 -14.12
N LEU A 403 6.58 12.14 -13.23
CA LEU A 403 6.81 10.73 -13.55
C LEU A 403 5.64 10.05 -14.30
N TYR A 404 4.53 10.75 -14.57
CA TYR A 404 3.49 10.22 -15.46
C TYR A 404 3.92 10.23 -16.92
N GLN A 405 4.90 11.07 -17.27
CA GLN A 405 5.50 11.13 -18.61
C GLN A 405 6.79 10.30 -18.74
N TYR A 406 7.26 9.68 -17.65
CA TYR A 406 8.46 8.87 -17.67
C TYR A 406 8.21 7.56 -18.43
N VAL A 407 9.20 7.16 -19.24
CA VAL A 407 9.20 5.92 -20.03
C VAL A 407 10.48 5.16 -19.70
N GLY A 408 10.33 3.96 -19.15
CA GLY A 408 11.44 3.08 -18.82
C GLY A 408 12.14 2.48 -20.05
N ALA A 409 13.21 1.73 -19.79
CA ALA A 409 14.10 1.20 -20.81
C ALA A 409 13.39 0.33 -21.87
N TYR A 410 12.34 -0.38 -21.48
CA TYR A 410 11.57 -1.23 -22.40
C TYR A 410 10.15 -0.71 -22.70
N GLY A 411 9.83 0.50 -22.25
CA GLY A 411 8.52 1.13 -22.45
C GLY A 411 7.62 1.10 -21.22
N GLU A 412 8.17 0.83 -20.04
CA GLU A 412 7.47 0.88 -18.76
C GLU A 412 6.91 2.28 -18.54
N THR A 413 5.62 2.39 -18.21
CA THR A 413 4.99 3.67 -17.84
C THR A 413 4.00 3.44 -16.71
N MET A 414 3.73 4.48 -15.93
CA MET A 414 2.71 4.43 -14.87
C MET A 414 1.29 4.24 -15.42
N GLU A 415 1.04 4.41 -16.73
CA GLU A 415 -0.26 4.16 -17.36
C GLU A 415 -0.56 2.67 -17.51
N LEU A 416 0.46 1.86 -17.79
CA LEU A 416 0.28 0.45 -18.13
C LEU A 416 -0.39 -0.35 -17.00
N PRO A 417 -0.01 -0.23 -15.72
CA PRO A 417 -0.70 -0.96 -14.65
C PRO A 417 -2.16 -0.54 -14.46
N PHE A 418 -2.51 0.75 -14.65
CA PHE A 418 -3.92 1.16 -14.66
C PHE A 418 -4.69 0.39 -15.74
N THR A 419 -4.18 0.40 -16.96
CA THR A 419 -4.80 -0.25 -18.11
C THR A 419 -4.90 -1.77 -17.93
N PHE A 420 -3.82 -2.39 -17.44
CA PHE A 420 -3.77 -3.83 -17.27
C PHE A 420 -4.75 -4.30 -16.20
N TYR A 421 -4.78 -3.67 -15.03
CA TYR A 421 -5.55 -4.17 -13.89
C TYR A 421 -7.03 -3.76 -13.91
N ALA A 422 -7.44 -2.73 -14.65
CA ALA A 422 -8.80 -2.17 -14.61
C ALA A 422 -9.90 -3.23 -14.72
N ASP A 423 -9.77 -4.16 -15.67
CA ASP A 423 -10.79 -5.18 -15.92
C ASP A 423 -10.93 -6.21 -14.81
N PHE A 424 -9.85 -6.54 -14.09
CA PHE A 424 -9.94 -7.45 -12.94
C PHE A 424 -10.85 -6.86 -11.88
N TRP A 425 -10.67 -5.58 -11.55
CA TRP A 425 -11.46 -4.85 -10.57
C TRP A 425 -12.88 -4.56 -11.05
N ARG A 426 -13.03 -4.23 -12.33
CA ARG A 426 -14.33 -3.98 -12.97
C ARG A 426 -15.22 -5.21 -13.01
N LEU A 427 -14.66 -6.36 -13.35
CA LEU A 427 -15.40 -7.61 -13.56
C LEU A 427 -15.44 -8.50 -12.32
N GLY A 428 -14.56 -8.27 -11.35
CA GLY A 428 -14.40 -9.16 -10.19
C GLY A 428 -13.91 -10.55 -10.57
N ASP A 429 -13.18 -10.68 -11.69
CA ASP A 429 -12.85 -11.95 -12.32
C ASP A 429 -11.33 -12.10 -12.50
N GLY A 430 -10.69 -12.95 -11.69
CA GLY A 430 -9.27 -13.31 -11.79
C GLY A 430 -8.92 -14.22 -12.98
N THR A 431 -9.90 -14.74 -13.71
CA THR A 431 -9.67 -15.73 -14.79
C THR A 431 -9.39 -15.10 -16.16
N ILE A 432 -9.56 -13.78 -16.28
CA ILE A 432 -9.31 -13.04 -17.52
C ILE A 432 -7.81 -12.93 -17.84
N LYS A 433 -7.48 -12.39 -19.02
CA LYS A 433 -6.09 -12.10 -19.46
C LYS A 433 -5.13 -13.29 -19.32
N GLY A 434 -5.56 -14.46 -19.79
CA GLY A 434 -4.76 -15.69 -19.78
C GLY A 434 -4.91 -16.55 -18.53
N GLY A 435 -5.70 -16.11 -17.54
CA GLY A 435 -6.07 -16.92 -16.37
C GLY A 435 -4.97 -17.09 -15.33
N TYR A 436 -3.90 -16.28 -15.38
CA TYR A 436 -2.83 -16.34 -14.39
C TYR A 436 -3.36 -16.14 -12.97
N TYR A 437 -4.30 -15.23 -12.74
CA TYR A 437 -4.87 -14.93 -11.42
C TYR A 437 -6.08 -15.80 -11.04
N SER A 438 -6.24 -16.96 -11.67
CA SER A 438 -7.40 -17.83 -11.45
C SER A 438 -7.55 -18.22 -9.97
N GLY A 439 -8.74 -17.99 -9.42
CA GLY A 439 -9.04 -18.25 -8.00
C GLY A 439 -9.02 -17.00 -7.12
N GLU A 440 -8.49 -15.88 -7.62
CA GLU A 440 -8.58 -14.58 -6.95
C GLU A 440 -9.86 -13.83 -7.38
N ARG A 441 -10.45 -13.08 -6.45
CA ARG A 441 -11.68 -12.30 -6.66
C ARG A 441 -11.53 -10.89 -6.07
N PRO A 442 -11.06 -9.93 -6.86
CA PRO A 442 -10.97 -8.54 -6.42
C PRO A 442 -12.37 -7.91 -6.29
N SER A 443 -12.50 -6.88 -5.44
CA SER A 443 -13.72 -6.08 -5.30
C SER A 443 -13.50 -4.69 -5.86
N GLY A 444 -14.30 -4.29 -6.86
CA GLY A 444 -14.08 -3.04 -7.61
C GLY A 444 -14.19 -1.76 -6.79
N GLU A 445 -15.08 -1.70 -5.79
CA GLU A 445 -15.36 -0.45 -5.05
C GLU A 445 -14.10 0.11 -4.38
N SER A 446 -13.29 -0.74 -3.72
CA SER A 446 -12.07 -0.30 -3.03
C SER A 446 -10.96 0.19 -3.96
N ALA A 447 -11.13 0.04 -5.28
CA ALA A 447 -10.19 0.52 -6.28
C ALA A 447 -10.60 1.87 -6.90
N ALA A 448 -11.77 2.43 -6.58
CA ALA A 448 -12.26 3.67 -7.18
C ALA A 448 -11.22 4.81 -7.15
N GLY A 449 -10.68 5.08 -5.95
CA GLY A 449 -9.74 6.17 -5.71
C GLY A 449 -8.50 6.18 -6.61
N ARG A 450 -7.87 5.01 -6.82
CA ARG A 450 -6.69 4.95 -7.71
C ARG A 450 -7.04 5.27 -9.15
N TYR A 451 -8.19 4.80 -9.63
CA TYR A 451 -8.60 5.06 -11.01
C TYR A 451 -9.10 6.49 -11.21
N GLU A 452 -9.51 7.20 -10.15
CA GLU A 452 -9.69 8.66 -10.21
C GLU A 452 -8.38 9.38 -10.56
N ILE A 453 -7.29 9.01 -9.90
CA ILE A 453 -5.95 9.52 -10.23
C ILE A 453 -5.60 9.16 -11.67
N GLY A 454 -5.76 7.87 -12.04
CA GLY A 454 -5.53 7.41 -13.41
C GLY A 454 -6.31 8.21 -14.46
N ASN A 455 -7.59 8.50 -14.22
CA ASN A 455 -8.43 9.26 -15.15
C ASN A 455 -8.03 10.74 -15.25
N GLN A 456 -7.52 11.33 -14.17
CA GLN A 456 -6.99 12.70 -14.21
C GLN A 456 -5.68 12.78 -15.01
N ARG A 457 -4.80 11.79 -14.88
CA ARG A 457 -3.46 11.80 -15.47
C ARG A 457 -3.44 11.24 -16.89
N TYR A 458 -4.31 10.28 -17.18
CA TYR A 458 -4.46 9.63 -18.49
C TYR A 458 -5.90 9.75 -19.01
N PRO A 459 -6.38 10.98 -19.28
CA PRO A 459 -7.74 11.20 -19.73
C PRO A 459 -7.98 10.54 -21.09
N GLY A 460 -9.06 9.77 -21.20
CA GLY A 460 -9.44 9.07 -22.43
C GLY A 460 -8.94 7.63 -22.54
N ASN A 461 -8.22 7.12 -21.53
CA ASN A 461 -7.91 5.70 -21.44
C ASN A 461 -9.22 4.89 -21.25
N PRO A 462 -9.58 4.02 -22.21
CA PRO A 462 -10.91 3.40 -22.23
C PRO A 462 -11.12 2.40 -21.08
N GLU A 463 -10.07 1.72 -20.62
CA GLU A 463 -10.12 0.76 -19.51
C GLU A 463 -10.38 1.46 -18.18
N ILE A 464 -9.68 2.57 -17.92
CA ILE A 464 -9.90 3.40 -16.73
C ILE A 464 -11.33 3.97 -16.72
N GLU A 465 -11.77 4.54 -17.85
CA GLU A 465 -13.12 5.09 -17.96
C GLU A 465 -14.20 4.00 -17.78
N ALA A 466 -14.00 2.81 -18.37
CA ALA A 466 -14.94 1.70 -18.25
C ALA A 466 -15.06 1.23 -16.79
N PHE A 467 -13.94 1.17 -16.07
CA PHE A 467 -13.94 0.84 -14.64
C PHE A 467 -14.70 1.88 -13.82
N LEU A 468 -14.35 3.17 -13.93
CA LEU A 468 -14.99 4.23 -13.14
C LEU A 468 -16.50 4.38 -13.44
N LYS A 469 -16.96 4.04 -14.65
CA LYS A 469 -18.38 4.00 -15.01
C LYS A 469 -19.15 2.82 -14.41
N SER A 470 -18.45 1.78 -13.93
CA SER A 470 -19.04 0.54 -13.45
C SER A 470 -19.18 0.43 -11.92
N VAL A 471 -18.56 1.33 -11.16
CA VAL A 471 -18.50 1.27 -9.69
C VAL A 471 -19.21 2.46 -9.06
N ASP A 472 -19.74 2.31 -7.84
CA ASP A 472 -20.04 3.48 -7.01
C ASP A 472 -18.70 4.07 -6.56
N ARG A 473 -18.28 5.11 -7.27
CA ARG A 473 -16.99 5.80 -7.09
C ARG A 473 -16.81 6.36 -5.68
N ALA A 474 -17.91 6.62 -4.98
CA ALA A 474 -17.90 7.16 -3.64
C ALA A 474 -18.18 6.08 -2.56
N ALA A 475 -18.55 4.84 -2.92
CA ALA A 475 -18.83 3.73 -1.99
C ALA A 475 -17.65 3.35 -1.11
N ALA A 476 -16.46 3.37 -1.69
CA ALA A 476 -15.24 3.15 -0.97
C ALA A 476 -14.26 4.25 -1.38
N ASP A 477 -14.20 5.29 -0.56
CA ASP A 477 -13.03 6.17 -0.51
C ASP A 477 -12.14 5.60 0.60
N PRO A 478 -11.23 4.66 0.32
CA PRO A 478 -10.41 4.06 1.34
C PRO A 478 -9.45 5.13 1.87
N THR A 479 -9.71 5.64 3.08
CA THR A 479 -8.65 6.21 3.93
C THR A 479 -7.50 5.19 4.02
N GLY A 480 -6.26 5.61 3.81
CA GLY A 480 -5.13 4.69 3.64
C GLY A 480 -3.99 5.33 2.85
N LEU A 481 -3.29 4.53 2.04
CA LEU A 481 -2.09 4.98 1.33
C LEU A 481 -2.32 6.23 0.47
N LEU A 482 -3.50 6.40 -0.12
CA LEU A 482 -3.81 7.52 -1.02
C LEU A 482 -4.61 8.65 -0.34
N CYS A 483 -4.72 8.66 1.00
CA CYS A 483 -5.58 9.56 1.77
C CYS A 483 -7.07 9.41 1.40
N CYS A 484 -7.71 10.45 0.86
CA CYS A 484 -9.09 10.41 0.36
C CYS A 484 -9.11 10.65 -1.15
N PRO A 485 -8.63 9.68 -1.95
CA PRO A 485 -8.37 9.88 -3.36
C PRO A 485 -9.61 10.23 -4.19
N THR A 486 -10.82 9.75 -3.83
CA THR A 486 -12.03 10.14 -4.56
C THR A 486 -12.41 11.60 -4.29
N ILE A 487 -12.22 12.11 -3.08
CA ILE A 487 -12.40 13.54 -2.80
C ILE A 487 -11.34 14.37 -3.52
N ILE A 488 -10.07 14.00 -3.38
CA ILE A 488 -8.94 14.76 -3.93
C ILE A 488 -8.97 14.74 -5.45
N ASN A 489 -9.15 13.56 -6.05
CA ASN A 489 -8.99 13.34 -7.49
C ASN A 489 -10.31 13.07 -8.25
N GLY A 490 -11.45 13.02 -7.55
CA GLY A 490 -12.76 12.80 -8.15
C GLY A 490 -13.05 13.78 -9.27
N SER A 491 -13.27 13.27 -10.48
CA SER A 491 -13.56 14.11 -11.65
C SER A 491 -15.00 13.89 -12.15
N THR A 492 -15.68 14.97 -12.51
CA THR A 492 -16.88 14.81 -13.34
C THR A 492 -16.45 14.25 -14.68
N PHE A 493 -17.09 13.18 -15.15
CA PHE A 493 -16.92 12.78 -16.54
C PHE A 493 -17.42 13.94 -17.38
N LYS A 494 -16.50 14.73 -17.94
CA LYS A 494 -16.89 15.68 -18.98
C LYS A 494 -17.34 14.83 -20.16
N GLU A 495 -18.58 15.00 -20.62
CA GLU A 495 -18.87 14.67 -22.01
C GLU A 495 -17.79 15.33 -22.87
N ARG A 496 -17.16 14.57 -23.78
CA ARG A 496 -16.18 15.13 -24.72
C ARG A 496 -16.79 16.41 -25.31
N PRO A 497 -16.20 17.60 -25.10
CA PRO A 497 -16.49 18.67 -26.02
C PRO A 497 -15.94 18.17 -27.36
N MET A 498 -16.83 17.89 -28.32
CA MET A 498 -16.43 17.71 -29.71
C MET A 498 -15.78 19.02 -30.16
N LYS A 499 -14.47 19.15 -29.95
CA LYS A 499 -13.69 20.19 -30.59
C LYS A 499 -13.41 19.69 -31.99
N ASN A 500 -13.99 20.43 -32.94
CA ASN A 500 -13.81 20.32 -34.37
C ASN A 500 -12.36 19.91 -34.71
N LYS A 501 -12.24 18.91 -35.59
CA LYS A 501 -11.00 18.66 -36.32
C LYS A 501 -10.56 20.00 -36.92
N ILE A 502 -9.41 20.50 -36.47
CA ILE A 502 -8.66 21.50 -37.23
C ILE A 502 -7.99 20.69 -38.36
N PRO A 503 -8.07 21.18 -39.62
CA PRO A 503 -7.77 20.41 -40.83
C PRO A 503 -6.41 19.72 -40.87
#